data_AF-D7BFB0-F1
#
_entry.id   AF-D7BFB0-F1
#
_cell.length_a   1.000
_cell.length_b   1.000
_cell.length_c   1.000
_cell.angle_alpha   90.00
_cell.angle_beta   90.00
_cell.angle_gamma   90.00
#
_symmetry.space_group_name_H-M   'P 1'
#
loop_
_entity.id
_entity.type
_entity.pdbx_description
1 polymer ?
#
loop_
_entity_poly.entity_id
_entity_poly.type
_entity_poly.pdbx_seq_one_letter_code
_entity_poly.pdbx_strand_id
1 'polypeptide(L)'
;MVGTLRVERINALPENHVLECLLQESGESIRLVILHTSPSHYEALGHIVTRNAKHLYPHSGPMTAELLVHWLDTLLVKWNPEGSISWREHPLDEATRQFIATVRQSAAEIANRATNNAAQTPED
;
A
#
# COMPACT_ATOMS: atom_id res chain seq x y z
N MET A 1 -10.37 19.46 7.60
CA MET A 1 -9.78 18.12 7.72
C MET A 1 -10.04 17.39 6.42
N VAL A 2 -8.96 17.21 5.68
CA VAL A 2 -8.75 16.42 4.46
C VAL A 2 -9.33 15.01 4.69
N GLY A 3 -10.03 14.43 3.72
CA GLY A 3 -10.78 13.16 3.80
C GLY A 3 -9.91 11.90 3.92
N THR A 4 -8.92 11.95 4.81
CA THR A 4 -8.05 10.85 5.22
C THR A 4 -8.90 9.65 5.68
N LEU A 5 -8.48 8.45 5.26
CA LEU A 5 -9.03 7.20 5.75
C LEU A 5 -8.98 7.20 7.28
N ARG A 6 -10.15 7.07 7.92
CA ARG A 6 -10.23 7.16 9.37
C ARG A 6 -9.93 5.82 10.03
N VAL A 7 -9.34 5.88 11.23
CA VAL A 7 -9.03 4.72 12.06
C VAL A 7 -10.27 3.84 12.28
N GLU A 8 -11.44 4.45 12.52
CA GLU A 8 -12.69 3.71 12.73
C GLU A 8 -13.10 2.91 11.49
N ARG A 9 -12.79 3.41 10.30
CA ARG A 9 -13.12 2.72 9.05
C ARG A 9 -12.22 1.50 8.82
N ILE A 10 -10.95 1.56 9.21
CA ILE A 10 -10.05 0.40 9.20
C ILE A 10 -10.50 -0.61 10.25
N ASN A 11 -10.81 -0.15 11.46
CA ASN A 11 -11.26 -1.02 12.55
C ASN A 11 -12.62 -1.68 12.31
N ALA A 12 -13.45 -1.10 11.44
CA ALA A 12 -14.73 -1.68 11.04
C ALA A 12 -14.61 -2.69 9.88
N LEU A 13 -13.42 -2.87 9.30
CA LEU A 13 -13.19 -3.80 8.21
C LEU A 13 -13.46 -5.25 8.68
N PRO A 14 -14.24 -6.04 7.94
CA PRO A 14 -14.35 -7.48 8.23
C PRO A 14 -13.07 -8.24 7.83
N GLU A 15 -12.71 -9.30 8.57
CA GLU A 15 -11.48 -10.10 8.34
C GLU A 15 -11.32 -10.63 6.90
N ASN A 16 -12.43 -10.91 6.21
CA ASN A 16 -12.44 -11.42 4.83
C ASN A 16 -12.72 -10.33 3.79
N HIS A 17 -12.60 -9.06 4.17
CA HIS A 17 -12.78 -7.92 3.29
C HIS A 17 -11.49 -7.11 3.19
N VAL A 18 -11.46 -6.23 2.21
CA VAL A 18 -10.40 -5.26 2.04
C VAL A 18 -10.97 -3.86 1.87
N LEU A 19 -10.16 -2.85 2.21
CA LEU A 19 -10.36 -1.49 1.72
C LEU A 19 -9.42 -1.26 0.56
N GLU A 20 -9.97 -0.97 -0.60
CA GLU A 20 -9.23 -0.70 -1.83
C GLU A 20 -9.37 0.76 -2.23
N CYS A 21 -8.25 1.36 -2.63
CA CYS A 21 -8.17 2.67 -3.24
C CYS A 21 -7.57 2.54 -4.64
N LEU A 22 -8.21 3.20 -5.60
CA LEU A 22 -7.72 3.35 -6.97
C LEU A 22 -7.65 4.83 -7.31
N LEU A 23 -6.47 5.31 -7.69
CA LEU A 23 -6.26 6.67 -8.19
C LEU A 23 -5.58 6.59 -9.54
N GLN A 24 -6.03 7.43 -10.46
CA GLN A 24 -5.39 7.61 -11.74
C GLN A 24 -5.38 9.10 -12.06
N GLU A 25 -4.19 9.69 -12.09
CA GLU A 25 -4.04 11.12 -12.26
C GLU A 25 -2.80 11.43 -13.09
N SER A 26 -2.97 12.19 -14.18
CA SER A 26 -1.87 12.77 -14.95
C SER A 26 -0.76 11.77 -15.34
N GLY A 27 -1.15 10.56 -15.75
CA GLY A 27 -0.21 9.50 -16.18
C GLY A 27 0.40 8.70 -15.03
N GLU A 28 -0.06 8.90 -13.79
CA GLU A 28 0.25 8.05 -12.65
C GLU A 28 -0.96 7.20 -12.29
N SER A 29 -0.69 6.00 -11.77
CA SER A 29 -1.74 5.12 -11.24
C SER A 29 -1.32 4.56 -9.90
N ILE A 30 -2.24 4.57 -8.94
CA ILE A 30 -2.06 4.04 -7.60
C ILE A 30 -3.18 3.06 -7.33
N ARG A 31 -2.81 1.83 -6.97
CA ARG A 31 -3.70 0.86 -6.35
C ARG A 31 -3.17 0.53 -4.97
N LEU A 32 -3.99 0.73 -3.95
CA LEU A 32 -3.70 0.35 -2.56
C LEU A 32 -4.80 -0.57 -2.04
N VAL A 33 -4.41 -1.57 -1.26
CA VAL A 33 -5.31 -2.50 -0.58
C VAL A 33 -4.91 -2.58 0.88
N ILE A 34 -5.88 -2.49 1.78
CA ILE A 34 -5.74 -2.71 3.22
C ILE A 34 -6.50 -3.98 3.59
N LEU A 35 -5.87 -4.85 4.36
CA LEU A 35 -6.45 -6.11 4.83
C LEU A 35 -6.00 -6.44 6.25
N HIS A 36 -6.72 -7.36 6.89
CA HIS A 36 -6.31 -7.93 8.16
C HIS A 36 -5.08 -8.83 8.02
N THR A 37 -4.19 -8.72 8.99
CA THR A 37 -3.13 -9.70 9.27
C THR A 37 -3.38 -10.42 10.60
N SER A 38 -4.12 -9.77 11.51
CA SER A 38 -4.69 -10.33 12.73
C SER A 38 -5.94 -9.52 13.14
N PRO A 39 -6.68 -9.90 14.19
CA PRO A 39 -7.87 -9.16 14.61
C PRO A 39 -7.64 -7.67 14.94
N SER A 40 -6.40 -7.29 15.32
CA SER A 40 -6.04 -5.91 15.68
C SER A 40 -4.95 -5.29 14.79
N HIS A 41 -4.46 -6.03 13.79
CA HIS A 41 -3.40 -5.56 12.90
C HIS A 41 -3.80 -5.66 11.44
N TYR A 42 -3.35 -4.67 10.71
CA TYR A 42 -3.65 -4.45 9.32
C TYR A 42 -2.36 -4.25 8.55
N GLU A 43 -2.44 -4.46 7.24
CA GLU A 43 -1.34 -4.21 6.33
C GLU A 43 -1.88 -3.47 5.12
N ALA A 44 -1.12 -2.49 4.63
CA ALA A 44 -1.36 -1.86 3.33
C ALA A 44 -0.33 -2.36 2.31
N LEU A 45 -0.85 -2.75 1.15
CA LEU A 45 -0.10 -3.21 0.00
C LEU A 45 -0.44 -2.34 -1.19
N GLY A 46 0.58 -1.89 -1.92
CA GLY A 46 0.40 -0.97 -3.01
C GLY A 46 1.14 -1.31 -4.28
N HIS A 47 0.62 -0.80 -5.38
CA HIS A 47 1.33 -0.67 -6.64
C HIS A 47 1.13 0.75 -7.17
N ILE A 48 2.24 1.47 -7.31
CA ILE A 48 2.29 2.82 -7.83
C ILE A 48 3.08 2.80 -9.14
N VAL A 49 2.47 3.27 -10.20
CA VAL A 49 3.14 3.57 -11.47
C VAL A 49 3.23 5.07 -11.58
N THR A 50 4.45 5.58 -11.58
CA THR A 50 4.72 7.03 -11.70
C THR A 50 4.83 7.44 -13.18
N ARG A 51 4.81 8.74 -13.46
CA ARG A 51 4.80 9.26 -14.85
C ARG A 51 5.98 8.80 -15.71
N ASN A 52 7.11 8.48 -15.10
CA ASN A 52 8.30 7.98 -15.79
C ASN A 52 8.30 6.44 -15.93
N ALA A 53 7.14 5.81 -15.81
CA ALA A 53 6.95 4.35 -15.84
C ALA A 53 7.76 3.60 -14.77
N LYS A 54 8.17 4.26 -13.68
CA LYS A 54 8.75 3.57 -12.52
C LYS A 54 7.62 2.94 -11.70
N HIS A 55 7.79 1.65 -11.41
CA HIS A 55 6.93 0.86 -10.54
C HIS A 55 7.46 0.91 -9.11
N LEU A 56 6.59 1.21 -8.15
CA LEU A 56 6.85 1.12 -6.73
C LEU A 56 5.85 0.15 -6.11
N TYR A 57 6.32 -0.66 -5.15
CA TYR A 57 5.51 -1.65 -4.46
C TYR A 57 5.55 -1.37 -2.95
N PRO A 58 4.94 -0.27 -2.48
CA PRO A 58 4.95 0.07 -1.06
C PRO A 58 4.24 -1.00 -0.25
N HIS A 59 4.84 -1.35 0.87
CA HIS A 59 4.40 -2.41 1.76
C HIS A 59 4.62 -1.94 3.19
N SER A 60 3.54 -1.82 3.96
CA SER A 60 3.63 -1.29 5.33
C SER A 60 4.14 -2.34 6.32
N GLY A 61 3.88 -3.62 6.06
CA GLY A 61 3.90 -4.67 7.08
C GLY A 61 2.73 -4.57 8.07
N PRO A 62 2.60 -5.52 9.01
CA PRO A 62 1.54 -5.54 10.02
C PRO A 62 1.67 -4.38 11.01
N MET A 63 0.60 -3.62 11.21
CA MET A 63 0.54 -2.53 12.20
C MET A 63 -0.88 -2.22 12.68
N THR A 64 -1.01 -1.45 13.75
CA THR A 64 -2.31 -0.96 14.24
C THR A 64 -2.93 0.02 13.24
N ALA A 65 -4.27 0.17 13.28
CA ALA A 65 -4.98 1.09 12.38
C ALA A 65 -4.48 2.54 12.49
N GLU A 66 -4.12 3.00 13.69
CA GLU A 66 -3.58 4.34 13.93
C GLU A 66 -2.24 4.56 13.20
N LEU A 67 -1.31 3.63 13.36
CA LEU A 67 -0.02 3.70 12.69
C LEU A 67 -0.18 3.55 11.17
N LEU A 68 -1.12 2.72 10.73
CA LEU A 68 -1.42 2.53 9.31
C LEU A 68 -1.94 3.81 8.66
N VAL A 69 -2.86 4.53 9.32
CA VAL A 69 -3.35 5.84 8.82
C VAL A 69 -2.19 6.81 8.67
N HIS A 70 -1.31 6.92 9.67
CA HIS A 70 -0.16 7.81 9.61
C HIS A 70 0.81 7.45 8.48
N TRP A 71 1.05 6.15 8.28
CA TRP A 71 1.87 5.65 7.18
C TRP A 71 1.24 5.98 5.82
N LEU A 72 -0.09 5.80 5.68
CA LEU A 72 -0.83 6.12 4.46
C LEU A 72 -0.81 7.62 4.16
N ASP A 73 -1.00 8.48 5.16
CA ASP A 73 -0.91 9.93 5.00
C ASP A 73 0.47 10.33 4.49
N THR A 74 1.54 9.75 5.04
CA THR A 74 2.91 10.00 4.62
C THR A 74 3.17 9.52 3.19
N LEU A 75 2.66 8.33 2.84
CA LEU A 75 2.78 7.78 1.50
C LEU A 75 2.04 8.65 0.48
N LEU A 76 0.80 9.03 0.78
CA LEU A 76 -0.14 9.60 -0.19
C LEU A 76 -0.10 11.12 -0.28
N VAL A 77 0.66 11.81 0.59
CA VAL A 77 0.73 13.29 0.62
C VAL A 77 1.01 13.93 -0.74
N LYS A 78 1.79 13.26 -1.61
CA LYS A 78 2.13 13.75 -2.95
C LYS A 78 1.03 13.60 -3.99
N TRP A 79 0.15 12.61 -3.80
CA TRP A 79 -0.88 12.22 -4.76
C TRP A 79 -2.30 12.58 -4.32
N ASN A 80 -2.44 13.08 -3.09
CA ASN A 80 -3.71 13.49 -2.56
C ASN A 80 -3.54 14.73 -1.65
N PRO A 81 -3.06 15.86 -2.21
CA PRO A 81 -2.85 17.06 -1.43
C PRO A 81 -4.17 17.63 -0.85
N GLU A 82 -5.31 17.34 -1.49
CA GLU A 82 -6.63 17.83 -1.07
C GLU A 82 -7.43 16.86 -0.19
N GLY A 83 -7.01 15.58 -0.12
CA GLY A 83 -7.63 14.62 0.79
C GLY A 83 -8.78 13.79 0.28
N SER A 84 -9.06 13.77 -1.00
CA SER A 84 -10.25 13.17 -1.59
C SER A 84 -10.05 11.72 -2.06
N ILE A 85 -9.21 10.92 -1.39
CA ILE A 85 -9.07 9.51 -1.76
C ILE A 85 -10.33 8.75 -1.36
N SER A 86 -10.97 8.14 -2.36
CA SER A 86 -12.10 7.26 -2.16
C SER A 86 -11.62 5.84 -1.90
N TRP A 87 -11.99 5.33 -0.72
CA TRP A 87 -11.80 3.93 -0.35
C TRP A 87 -13.09 3.15 -0.57
N ARG A 88 -12.98 1.97 -1.17
CA ARG A 88 -14.08 1.04 -1.40
C ARG A 88 -13.84 -0.22 -0.58
N GLU A 89 -14.85 -0.64 0.17
CA GLU A 89 -14.83 -1.93 0.85
C GLU A 89 -15.40 -3.00 -0.08
N HIS A 90 -14.77 -4.17 -0.12
CA HIS A 90 -15.31 -5.35 -0.79
C HIS A 90 -14.69 -6.64 -0.24
N PRO A 91 -15.29 -7.82 -0.49
CA PRO A 91 -14.71 -9.10 -0.11
C PRO A 91 -13.32 -9.32 -0.73
N LEU A 92 -12.47 -10.07 -0.05
CA LEU A 92 -11.18 -10.51 -0.54
C LEU A 92 -11.36 -11.57 -1.65
N ASP A 93 -11.57 -11.05 -2.86
CA ASP A 93 -11.71 -11.82 -4.09
C ASP A 93 -10.37 -12.29 -4.67
N GLU A 94 -10.44 -13.15 -5.70
CA GLU A 94 -9.27 -13.75 -6.32
C GLU A 94 -8.38 -12.71 -7.01
N ALA A 95 -8.97 -11.70 -7.66
CA ALA A 95 -8.21 -10.63 -8.31
C ALA A 95 -7.37 -9.82 -7.30
N THR A 96 -7.92 -9.61 -6.11
CA THR A 96 -7.24 -8.92 -5.01
C THR A 96 -6.18 -9.80 -4.38
N ARG A 97 -6.42 -11.10 -4.23
CA ARG A 97 -5.41 -12.06 -3.76
C ARG A 97 -4.20 -12.12 -4.69
N GLN A 98 -4.44 -12.14 -5.99
CA GLN A 98 -3.38 -12.10 -7.00
C GLN A 98 -2.58 -10.80 -6.93
N PHE A 99 -3.27 -9.66 -6.81
CA PHE A 99 -2.62 -8.36 -6.60
C PHE A 99 -1.71 -8.37 -5.36
N ILE A 100 -2.22 -8.83 -4.21
CA ILE A 100 -1.47 -8.94 -2.96
C ILE A 100 -0.21 -9.80 -3.15
N ALA A 101 -0.35 -10.95 -3.81
CA ALA A 101 0.78 -11.85 -4.08
C ALA A 101 1.86 -11.16 -4.95
N THR A 102 1.44 -10.47 -6.02
CA THR A 102 2.36 -9.73 -6.90
C THR A 102 3.10 -8.62 -6.17
N VAL A 103 2.41 -7.84 -5.34
CA VAL A 103 3.04 -6.76 -4.56
C VAL A 103 4.08 -7.33 -3.59
N ARG A 104 3.73 -8.39 -2.84
CA ARG A 104 4.64 -9.03 -1.88
C ARG A 104 5.87 -9.62 -2.56
N GLN A 105 5.68 -10.31 -3.69
CA GLN A 105 6.79 -10.86 -4.47
C GLN A 105 7.71 -9.74 -4.98
N SER A 106 7.13 -8.70 -5.58
CA SER A 106 7.92 -7.59 -6.14
C SER A 106 8.69 -6.82 -5.06
N ALA A 107 8.07 -6.59 -3.90
CA ALA A 107 8.73 -5.98 -2.76
C ALA A 107 9.91 -6.83 -2.26
N ALA A 108 9.76 -8.16 -2.17
CA ALA A 108 10.82 -9.07 -1.78
C ALA A 108 11.97 -9.09 -2.80
N GLU A 109 11.67 -9.09 -4.10
CA GLU A 109 12.69 -9.04 -5.16
C GLU A 109 13.49 -7.74 -5.12
N ILE A 110 12.83 -6.60 -4.90
CA ILE A 110 13.49 -5.30 -4.75
C ILE A 110 14.40 -5.29 -3.52
N ALA A 111 13.92 -5.79 -2.39
CA ALA A 111 14.72 -5.90 -1.16
C ALA A 111 15.97 -6.75 -1.38
N ASN A 112 15.84 -7.93 -2.00
CA ASN A 112 16.96 -8.83 -2.28
C ASN A 112 18.01 -8.20 -3.21
N ARG A 113 17.59 -7.43 -4.22
CA ARG A 113 18.51 -6.70 -5.11
C ARG A 113 19.28 -5.61 -4.36
N ALA A 114 18.63 -4.89 -3.45
CA ALA A 114 19.30 -3.87 -2.64
C ALA A 114 20.40 -4.49 -1.76
N THR A 115 20.13 -5.65 -1.14
CA THR A 115 21.11 -6.36 -0.30
C THR A 115 22.30 -6.88 -1.12
N ASN A 116 22.04 -7.44 -2.31
CA ASN A 116 23.10 -7.98 -3.16
C ASN A 116 24.01 -6.89 -3.74
N ASN A 117 23.47 -5.70 -4.06
CA ASN A 117 24.27 -4.58 -4.55
C ASN A 117 25.15 -3.95 -3.45
N ALA A 118 24.67 -3.92 -2.20
CA ALA A 118 25.45 -3.39 -1.07
C ALA A 118 26.68 -4.26 -0.73
N ALA A 119 26.61 -5.57 -1.02
CA ALA A 119 27.71 -6.51 -0.81
C ALA A 119 28.80 -6.48 -1.91
N GLN A 120 28.63 -5.68 -2.97
CA GLN A 120 29.55 -5.59 -4.12
C GLN A 120 30.35 -4.29 -4.19
N THR A 121 30.30 -3.44 -3.16
CA THR A 121 31.17 -2.25 -3.08
C THR A 121 32.61 -2.70 -2.85
N PRO A 122 33.54 -2.52 -3.81
CA PRO A 122 34.96 -2.76 -3.54
C PRO A 122 35.43 -1.66 -2.59
N GLU A 123 36.07 -2.05 -1.49
CA GLU A 123 36.94 -1.14 -0.75
C GLU A 123 38.13 -0.84 -1.67
N ASP A 124 38.21 0.40 -2.17
CA ASP A 124 39.41 0.96 -2.80
C ASP A 124 40.46 1.32 -1.74
#